data_AF-A0A2M8CA90-F1
#
_entry.id   AF-A0A2M8CA90-F1
#
_cell.length_a   1.000
_cell.length_b   1.000
_cell.length_c   1.000
_cell.angle_alpha   90.00
_cell.angle_beta   90.00
_cell.angle_gamma   90.00
#
_symmetry.space_group_name_H-M   'P 1'
#
loop_
_entity.id
_entity.type
_entity.pdbx_description
1 polymer ?
#
loop_
_entity_poly.entity_id
_entity_poly.type
_entity_poly.pdbx_seq_one_letter_code
_entity_poly.pdbx_strand_id
1 'polypeptide(L)' 'ENTNALIRQFFPKGTDFSKVSLKNIKRVQDMLNDRPRKTLGFLTPHEVFGKLLH' A
#
# COMPACT_ATOMS: atom_id res chain seq x y z
N GLU A 1 6.27 10.41 4.28
CA GLU A 1 5.21 9.45 4.67
C GLU A 1 5.85 8.08 4.86
N ASN A 2 5.48 7.30 5.88
CA ASN A 2 6.13 6.01 6.19
C ASN A 2 5.22 4.84 5.80
N THR A 3 5.57 4.11 4.73
CA THR A 3 4.80 2.96 4.22
C THR A 3 4.58 1.87 5.26
N ASN A 4 5.57 1.61 6.12
CA ASN A 4 5.44 0.61 7.18
C ASN A 4 4.41 1.02 8.24
N ALA A 5 4.30 2.32 8.55
CA ALA A 5 3.27 2.82 9.45
C ALA A 5 1.85 2.63 8.86
N LEU A 6 1.71 2.73 7.54
CA LEU A 6 0.44 2.56 6.84
C LEU A 6 0.03 1.09 6.74
N ILE A 7 0.97 0.21 6.44
CA ILE A 7 0.74 -1.24 6.48
C ILE A 7 0.27 -1.66 7.89
N ARG A 8 0.85 -1.07 8.94
CA ARG A 8 0.46 -1.35 10.33
C ARG A 8 -0.94 -0.90 10.73
N GLN A 9 -1.59 -0.03 9.94
CA GLN A 9 -3.02 0.28 10.13
C GLN A 9 -3.92 -0.91 9.79
N PHE A 10 -3.45 -1.83 8.95
CA PHE A 10 -4.19 -3.02 8.52
C PHE A 10 -3.62 -4.32 9.11
N PHE A 11 -2.30 -4.38 9.28
CA PHE A 11 -1.57 -5.54 9.79
C PHE A 11 -0.66 -5.11 10.95
N PRO A 12 -1.17 -5.11 12.19
CA PRO A 12 -0.40 -4.74 13.36
C PRO A 12 0.94 -5.48 13.45
N LYS A 13 1.89 -4.92 14.19
CA LYS A 13 3.20 -5.56 14.40
C LYS A 13 2.99 -6.96 14.98
N GLY A 14 3.66 -7.97 14.40
CA GLY A 14 3.49 -9.37 14.80
C GLY A 14 2.39 -10.12 14.05
N THR A 15 1.74 -9.50 13.06
CA THR A 15 0.82 -10.20 12.15
C THR A 15 1.54 -11.36 11.47
N ASP A 16 1.03 -12.57 11.67
CA ASP A 16 1.46 -13.78 10.97
C ASP A 16 0.80 -13.79 9.58
N PHE A 17 1.56 -13.38 8.56
CA PHE A 17 1.06 -13.29 7.19
C PHE A 17 0.72 -14.65 6.57
N SER A 18 1.18 -15.77 7.12
CA SER A 18 0.77 -17.10 6.66
C SER A 18 -0.72 -17.37 6.89
N LYS A 19 -1.33 -16.68 7.87
CA LYS A 19 -2.75 -16.78 8.22
C LYS A 19 -3.61 -15.71 7.54
N VAL A 20 -2.99 -14.78 6.81
CA VAL A 20 -3.71 -13.72 6.10
C VAL A 20 -3.99 -14.21 4.69
N SER A 21 -5.27 -14.19 4.29
CA SER A 21 -5.63 -14.59 2.94
C SER A 21 -5.01 -13.66 1.89
N LEU A 22 -4.60 -14.23 0.76
CA LEU A 22 -4.09 -13.45 -0.38
C LEU A 22 -5.08 -12.38 -0.83
N LYS A 23 -6.38 -12.66 -0.76
CA LYS A 23 -7.46 -11.69 -1.05
C LYS A 23 -7.38 -10.47 -0.14
N ASN A 24 -7.13 -10.67 1.16
CA ASN A 24 -7.02 -9.56 2.10
C ASN A 24 -5.73 -8.77 1.90
N ILE A 25 -4.61 -9.45 1.62
CA ILE A 25 -3.34 -8.80 1.27
C ILE A 25 -3.54 -7.91 0.03
N LYS A 26 -4.14 -8.48 -1.03
CA LYS A 26 -4.41 -7.78 -2.28
C LYS A 26 -5.30 -6.56 -2.07
N ARG A 27 -6.39 -6.70 -1.32
CA ARG A 27 -7.27 -5.58 -0.97
C ARG A 27 -6.52 -4.44 -0.29
N VAL A 28 -5.67 -4.74 0.69
CA VAL A 28 -4.88 -3.71 1.39
C VAL A 28 -3.84 -3.09 0.47
N GLN A 29 -3.19 -3.89 -0.38
CA GLN A 29 -2.25 -3.40 -1.38
C GLN A 29 -2.92 -2.41 -2.34
N ASP A 30 -4.10 -2.74 -2.86
CA ASP A 30 -4.85 -1.88 -3.77
C ASP A 30 -5.21 -0.56 -3.07
N MET A 31 -5.73 -0.62 -1.84
CA MET A 31 -6.00 0.59 -1.03
C MET A 31 -4.76 1.46 -0.79
N LEU A 32 -3.58 0.86 -0.61
CA LEU A 32 -2.33 1.60 -0.39
C LEU A 32 -1.80 2.21 -1.69
N ASN A 33 -2.00 1.54 -2.82
CA ASN A 33 -1.56 1.97 -4.14
C ASN A 33 -2.48 3.02 -4.76
N ASP A 34 -3.75 3.04 -4.39
CA ASP A 34 -4.74 4.03 -4.84
C ASP A 34 -4.82 5.24 -3.90
N ARG A 35 -4.04 5.27 -2.82
CA ARG A 35 -4.02 6.38 -1.87
C ARG A 35 -3.09 7.51 -2.34
N PRO A 36 -3.59 8.74 -2.51
CA PRO A 36 -2.77 9.93 -2.76
C PRO A 36 -1.70 10.12 -1.67
N ARG A 37 -0.45 10.34 -2.08
CA ARG A 37 0.70 10.52 -1.17
C ARG A 37 1.27 11.92 -1.30
N LYS A 38 1.43 12.64 -0.19
CA LYS A 38 2.04 13.98 -0.20
C LYS A 38 3.47 13.96 -0.77
N THR A 39 4.23 12.89 -0.50
CA THR A 39 5.60 12.71 -1.02
C THR A 39 5.65 12.49 -2.54
N LEU A 40 4.52 12.13 -3.16
CA LEU A 40 4.37 11.97 -4.61
C LEU A 40 3.64 13.17 -5.24
N GLY A 41 3.63 14.33 -4.57
CA GLY A 41 2.89 15.51 -5.05
C GLY A 41 1.37 15.28 -5.07
N PHE A 42 0.86 14.50 -4.12
CA PHE A 42 -0.54 14.06 -4.04
C PHE A 42 -0.99 13.13 -5.16
N LEU A 43 -0.07 12.57 -5.94
CA LEU A 43 -0.36 11.43 -6.82
C LEU A 43 -0.42 10.13 -6.02
N THR A 44 -1.10 9.15 -6.59
CA THR A 44 -1.12 7.76 -6.11
C THR A 44 0.14 7.01 -6.55
N PRO A 45 0.60 6.01 -5.77
CA PRO A 45 1.65 5.11 -6.22
C PRO A 45 1.37 4.48 -7.59
N HIS A 46 0.11 4.15 -7.89
CA HIS A 46 -0.29 3.59 -9.18
C HIS A 46 0.01 4.56 -10.33
N GLU A 47 -0.38 5.83 -10.22
CA GLU A 47 -0.14 6.84 -11.26
C GLU A 47 1.35 7.09 -11.48
N VAL A 48 2.13 7.18 -10.41
CA VAL A 48 3.59 7.40 -10.52
C VAL A 48 4.27 6.20 -11.15
N PHE A 49 3.87 4.98 -10.75
CA PHE A 49 4.42 3.75 -11.34
C PHE A 49 4.07 3.63 -12.82
N GLY A 50 2.84 3.95 -13.22
CA GLY A 50 2.43 3.96 -14.62
C GLY A 50 3.25 4.92 -15.49
N LYS A 51 3.70 6.06 -14.93
CA LYS A 51 4.58 7.00 -15.63
C LYS A 51 6.02 6.49 -15.82
N LEU A 52 6.48 5.54 -14.99
CA LEU A 52 7.83 4.98 -15.06
C LEU A 52 7.94 3.79 -16.01
N LEU A 53 6.81 3.17 -16.36
CA LEU A 53 6.76 2.02 -17.27
C LEU A 53 6.68 2.42 -18.75
N HIS A 54 6.59 3.72 -19.03
CA HIS A 54 6.56 4.31 -20.37
C HIS A 54 7.81 5.15 -20.60
#